data_AF-A0A4Z0PHC8-F1
#
_entry.id   AF-A0A4Z0PHC8-F1
#
_cell.length_a   1.000
_cell.length_b   1.000
_cell.length_c   1.000
_cell.angle_alpha   90.00
_cell.angle_beta   90.00
_cell.angle_gamma   90.00
#
_symmetry.space_group_name_H-M   'P 1'
#
loop_
_entity.id
_entity.type
_entity.pdbx_description
1 polymer ?
#
loop_
_entity_poly.entity_id
_entity_poly.type
_entity_poly.pdbx_seq_one_letter_code
_entity_poly.pdbx_strand_id
1 'polypeptide(L)'
;MWAGVVFTLSIGAFLVWPWLGMASRAVRYGALFLQGVAFTVCAYCAWFISLQPELYTLWIFLFWLVLPLLVWVPAFFGGQLLWRVARLRLPGKWLVFVVGVFALAPALWWARQQYQQLERVLAELPLAQRKSLPVLVRTLPRTYMLERVAGVNFIYHTSPEFIFDGWRPPLHDPLLVICRQLHRKSGLLNADYHFLLALNDSEYRRWLHPSLQLYHSLFPTRPVKADCVCSRNRDGLSYRRWNHNPSDRP
;
A
#
# COMPACT_ATOMS: atom_id res chain seq x y z
N MET A 1 10.90 -0.88 -4.70
CA MET A 1 12.30 -1.19 -4.27
C MET A 1 12.57 -0.95 -2.77
N TRP A 2 12.13 0.15 -2.14
CA TRP A 2 12.34 0.37 -0.68
C TRP A 2 11.76 -0.74 0.20
N ALA A 3 10.59 -1.28 -0.13
CA ALA A 3 9.98 -2.39 0.61
C ALA A 3 10.86 -3.65 0.55
N GLY A 4 11.50 -3.89 -0.60
CA GLY A 4 12.50 -4.95 -0.75
C GLY A 4 13.73 -4.71 0.12
N VAL A 5 14.25 -3.48 0.17
CA VAL A 5 15.37 -3.11 1.06
C VAL A 5 15.00 -3.31 2.52
N VAL A 6 13.86 -2.79 2.97
CA VAL A 6 13.37 -2.94 4.35
C VAL A 6 13.19 -4.41 4.68
N PHE A 7 12.63 -5.20 3.77
CA PHE A 7 12.45 -6.64 3.93
C PHE A 7 13.78 -7.39 4.00
N THR A 8 14.73 -7.10 3.10
CA THR A 8 16.08 -7.69 3.10
C THR A 8 16.84 -7.33 4.37
N LEU A 9 16.78 -6.08 4.82
CA LEU A 9 17.42 -5.65 6.08
C LEU A 9 16.77 -6.34 7.29
N SER A 10 15.44 -6.42 7.31
CA SER A 10 14.66 -7.07 8.37
C SER A 10 14.95 -8.57 8.48
N ILE A 11 14.91 -9.29 7.34
CA ILE A 11 15.22 -10.71 7.28
C ILE A 11 16.70 -10.95 7.52
N GLY A 12 17.58 -10.12 6.95
CA GLY A 12 19.02 -10.18 7.19
C GLY A 12 19.32 -10.09 8.67
N ALA A 13 18.75 -9.10 9.38
CA ALA A 13 18.88 -8.95 10.83
C ALA A 13 18.32 -10.14 11.62
N PHE A 14 17.33 -10.86 11.08
CA PHE A 14 16.84 -12.09 11.68
C PHE A 14 17.78 -13.29 11.46
N LEU A 15 18.21 -13.50 10.22
CA LEU A 15 19.03 -14.64 9.82
C LEU A 15 20.42 -14.55 10.45
N VAL A 16 21.05 -13.36 10.41
CA VAL A 16 22.40 -13.17 10.93
C VAL A 16 22.49 -13.11 12.46
N TRP A 17 21.34 -13.19 13.15
CA TRP A 17 21.27 -13.05 14.61
C TRP A 17 22.18 -13.99 15.41
N PRO A 18 22.35 -15.29 15.06
CA PRO A 18 23.28 -16.17 15.78
C PRO A 18 24.72 -15.61 15.83
N TRP A 19 25.16 -14.94 14.76
CA TRP A 19 26.48 -14.32 14.66
C TRP A 19 26.55 -12.94 15.32
N LEU A 20 25.40 -12.28 15.52
CA LEU A 20 25.33 -11.00 16.25
C LEU A 20 25.58 -11.15 17.76
N GLY A 21 25.69 -12.39 18.28
CA GLY A 21 26.09 -12.63 19.67
C GLY A 21 27.45 -12.01 20.03
N MET A 22 28.37 -11.95 19.06
CA MET A 22 29.72 -11.38 19.22
C MET A 22 29.79 -9.89 18.80
N ALA A 23 28.72 -9.36 18.23
CA ALA A 23 28.70 -7.98 17.75
C ALA A 23 28.58 -6.97 18.92
N SER A 24 28.96 -5.72 18.65
CA SER A 24 28.81 -4.63 19.61
C SER A 24 27.33 -4.42 20.00
N ARG A 25 27.10 -3.83 21.18
CA ARG A 25 25.75 -3.56 21.67
C ARG A 25 24.94 -2.70 20.70
N ALA A 26 25.57 -1.72 20.06
CA ALA A 26 24.93 -0.84 19.07
C ALA A 26 24.37 -1.64 17.88
N VAL A 27 25.16 -2.57 17.32
CA VAL A 27 24.72 -3.42 16.21
C VAL A 27 23.56 -4.31 16.64
N ARG A 28 23.62 -4.88 17.84
CA ARG A 28 22.54 -5.72 18.39
C ARG A 28 21.24 -4.94 18.60
N TYR A 29 21.31 -3.70 19.07
CA TYR A 29 20.14 -2.82 19.17
C TYR A 29 19.61 -2.41 17.80
N GLY A 30 20.47 -2.10 16.83
CA GLY A 30 20.05 -1.83 15.45
C GLY A 30 19.31 -3.00 14.82
N ALA A 31 19.85 -4.21 14.97
CA ALA A 31 19.18 -5.43 14.51
C ALA A 31 17.85 -5.69 15.24
N LEU A 32 17.76 -5.38 16.53
CA LEU A 32 16.54 -5.51 17.31
C LEU A 32 15.46 -4.49 16.90
N PHE A 33 15.85 -3.27 16.58
CA PHE A 33 14.97 -2.25 16.01
C PHE A 33 14.41 -2.72 14.65
N LEU A 34 15.28 -3.22 13.75
CA LEU A 34 14.86 -3.77 12.46
C LEU A 34 13.92 -4.97 12.62
N GLN A 35 14.14 -5.82 13.63
CA GLN A 35 13.21 -6.91 13.96
C GLN A 35 11.85 -6.39 14.44
N GLY A 36 11.79 -5.26 15.14
CA GLY A 36 10.53 -4.57 15.47
C GLY A 36 9.79 -4.09 14.22
N VAL A 37 10.50 -3.48 13.27
CA VAL A 37 9.92 -3.08 11.96
C VAL A 37 9.39 -4.31 11.20
N ALA A 38 10.17 -5.38 11.18
CA ALA A 38 9.80 -6.66 10.56
C ALA A 38 8.50 -7.23 11.16
N PHE A 39 8.35 -7.13 12.49
CA PHE A 39 7.15 -7.57 13.19
C PHE A 39 5.92 -6.81 12.72
N THR A 40 6.00 -5.49 12.55
CA THR A 40 4.90 -4.67 12.02
C THR A 40 4.51 -5.09 10.60
N VAL A 41 5.49 -5.38 9.75
CA VAL A 41 5.22 -5.92 8.39
C VAL A 41 4.51 -7.27 8.47
N CYS A 42 4.96 -8.17 9.35
CA CYS A 42 4.34 -9.48 9.55
C CYS A 42 2.91 -9.38 10.06
N ALA A 43 2.66 -8.48 11.03
CA ALA A 43 1.34 -8.21 11.57
C ALA A 43 0.41 -7.64 10.48
N TYR A 44 0.90 -6.70 9.66
CA TYR A 44 0.15 -6.19 8.52
C TYR A 44 -0.17 -7.30 7.52
N CYS A 45 0.78 -8.15 7.13
CA CYS A 45 0.53 -9.24 6.19
C CYS A 45 -0.48 -10.25 6.74
N ALA A 46 -0.36 -10.65 8.01
CA ALA A 46 -1.31 -11.57 8.64
C ALA A 46 -2.73 -10.97 8.70
N TRP A 47 -2.84 -9.69 9.06
CA TRP A 47 -4.10 -8.95 9.04
C TRP A 47 -4.66 -8.81 7.61
N PHE A 48 -3.82 -8.50 6.64
CA PHE A 48 -4.21 -8.31 5.26
C PHE A 48 -4.78 -9.60 4.65
N ILE A 49 -4.15 -10.75 4.90
CA ILE A 49 -4.66 -12.04 4.43
C ILE A 49 -6.00 -12.37 5.08
N SER A 50 -6.19 -12.03 6.37
CA SER A 50 -7.46 -12.28 7.05
C SER A 50 -8.61 -11.39 6.58
N LEU A 51 -8.34 -10.29 5.88
CA LEU A 51 -9.37 -9.43 5.26
C LEU A 51 -10.07 -10.06 4.06
N GLN A 52 -9.57 -11.19 3.52
CA GLN A 52 -10.18 -11.91 2.40
C GLN A 52 -10.64 -13.33 2.82
N PRO A 53 -11.66 -13.45 3.70
CA PRO A 53 -12.08 -14.73 4.27
C PRO A 53 -12.59 -15.72 3.22
N GLU A 54 -13.19 -15.24 2.13
CA GLU A 54 -13.68 -16.04 1.02
C GLU A 54 -12.53 -16.76 0.29
N LEU A 55 -11.46 -16.01 -0.01
CA LEU A 55 -10.24 -16.58 -0.57
C LEU A 55 -9.57 -17.52 0.45
N TYR A 56 -9.46 -17.12 1.71
CA TYR A 56 -8.89 -17.95 2.77
C TYR A 56 -9.57 -19.32 2.88
N THR A 57 -10.90 -19.35 2.86
CA THR A 57 -11.70 -20.59 2.94
C THR A 57 -11.54 -21.44 1.68
N LEU A 58 -11.54 -20.81 0.49
CA LEU A 58 -11.32 -21.49 -0.78
C LEU A 58 -9.90 -22.08 -0.89
N TRP A 59 -8.87 -21.37 -0.43
CA TRP A 59 -7.47 -21.82 -0.45
C TRP A 59 -7.21 -22.98 0.54
N ILE A 60 -7.84 -22.96 1.71
CA ILE A 60 -7.80 -24.08 2.66
C ILE A 60 -8.43 -25.33 2.02
N PHE A 61 -9.54 -25.17 1.29
CA PHE A 61 -10.24 -26.28 0.66
C PHE A 61 -9.50 -26.83 -0.59
N LEU A 62 -8.94 -25.96 -1.44
CA LEU A 62 -8.31 -26.36 -2.71
C LEU A 62 -6.88 -26.90 -2.56
N PHE A 63 -6.15 -26.54 -1.51
CA PHE A 63 -4.73 -26.90 -1.36
C PHE A 63 -4.43 -27.46 0.03
N TRP A 64 -4.98 -28.64 0.29
CA TRP A 64 -5.15 -29.26 1.62
C TRP A 64 -3.88 -29.64 2.43
N LEU A 65 -2.67 -29.12 2.12
CA LEU A 65 -1.51 -29.38 3.00
C LEU A 65 -0.39 -28.32 2.95
N VAL A 66 -0.10 -27.72 1.79
CA VAL A 66 1.11 -26.88 1.61
C VAL A 66 0.82 -25.38 1.64
N LEU A 67 -0.28 -24.93 1.02
CA LEU A 67 -0.63 -23.51 0.96
C LEU A 67 -1.16 -22.90 2.26
N PRO A 68 -1.93 -23.63 3.10
CA PRO A 68 -2.32 -23.12 4.42
C PRO A 68 -1.09 -22.75 5.25
N LEU A 69 -0.02 -23.57 5.21
CA LEU A 69 1.23 -23.29 5.92
C LEU A 69 1.90 -21.98 5.44
N LEU A 70 1.87 -21.70 4.13
CA LEU A 70 2.43 -20.47 3.58
C LEU A 70 1.65 -19.22 4.03
N VAL A 71 0.33 -19.32 4.20
CA VAL A 71 -0.50 -18.24 4.75
C VAL A 71 -0.13 -17.92 6.21
N TRP A 72 0.30 -18.93 6.96
CA TRP A 72 0.75 -18.77 8.35
C TRP A 72 2.18 -18.24 8.49
N VAL A 73 2.97 -18.18 7.41
CA VAL A 73 4.38 -17.74 7.46
C VAL A 73 4.56 -16.38 8.14
N PRO A 74 3.80 -15.32 7.81
CA PRO A 74 3.95 -14.03 8.49
C PRO A 74 3.67 -14.11 10.00
N ALA A 75 2.62 -14.83 10.40
CA ALA A 75 2.26 -14.98 11.80
C ALA A 75 3.30 -15.80 12.57
N PHE A 76 3.77 -16.90 11.99
CA PHE A 76 4.82 -17.74 12.55
C PHE A 76 6.14 -16.96 12.72
N PHE A 77 6.57 -16.24 11.68
CA PHE A 77 7.77 -15.40 11.75
C PHE A 77 7.63 -14.28 12.79
N GLY A 78 6.45 -13.64 12.88
CA GLY A 78 6.14 -12.69 13.96
C GLY A 78 6.27 -13.31 15.35
N GLY A 79 5.77 -14.53 15.54
CA GLY A 79 5.93 -15.29 16.78
C GLY A 79 7.40 -15.60 17.11
N GLN A 80 8.20 -15.98 16.11
CA GLN A 80 9.64 -16.22 16.27
C GLN A 80 10.39 -14.95 16.71
N LEU A 81 10.02 -13.79 16.18
CA LEU A 81 10.59 -12.50 16.58
C LEU A 81 10.28 -12.19 18.06
N LEU A 82 9.01 -12.34 18.48
CA LEU A 82 8.60 -12.14 19.87
C LEU A 82 9.31 -13.10 20.83
N TRP A 83 9.34 -14.38 20.48
CA TRP A 83 10.00 -15.41 21.27
C TRP A 83 11.50 -15.14 21.44
N ARG A 84 12.16 -14.70 20.36
CA ARG A 84 13.56 -14.29 20.40
C ARG A 84 13.76 -13.14 21.36
N VAL A 85 13.03 -12.03 21.17
CA VAL A 85 13.11 -10.84 22.05
C VAL A 85 12.90 -11.25 23.51
N ALA A 86 11.91 -12.10 23.79
CA ALA A 86 11.64 -12.60 25.13
C ALA A 86 12.84 -13.32 25.77
N ARG A 87 13.61 -14.12 25.00
CA ARG A 87 14.78 -14.87 25.50
C ARG A 87 16.09 -14.09 25.55
N LEU A 88 16.19 -12.91 24.92
CA LEU A 88 17.45 -12.16 24.88
C LEU A 88 17.85 -11.62 26.26
N ARG A 89 19.12 -11.82 26.65
CA ARG A 89 19.71 -11.19 27.84
C ARG A 89 20.36 -9.85 27.45
N LEU A 90 19.55 -8.88 27.04
CA LEU A 90 19.99 -7.53 26.68
C LEU A 90 19.08 -6.50 27.40
N PRO A 91 19.64 -5.55 28.17
CA PRO A 91 18.83 -4.53 28.86
C PRO A 91 18.10 -3.65 27.84
N GLY A 92 16.90 -3.18 28.17
CA GLY A 92 16.12 -2.30 27.28
C GLY A 92 15.65 -2.93 25.96
N LYS A 93 15.83 -4.25 25.76
CA LYS A 93 15.46 -4.96 24.52
C LYS A 93 14.03 -4.71 24.06
N TRP A 94 13.07 -4.73 24.98
CA TRP A 94 11.66 -4.53 24.66
C TRP A 94 11.39 -3.12 24.20
N LEU A 95 12.02 -2.11 24.82
CA LEU A 95 11.89 -0.72 24.40
C LEU A 95 12.35 -0.55 22.96
N VAL A 96 13.56 -1.02 22.62
CA VAL A 96 14.11 -0.91 21.27
C VAL A 96 13.25 -1.64 20.24
N PHE A 97 12.78 -2.85 20.58
CA PHE A 97 11.86 -3.59 19.73
C PHE A 97 10.54 -2.84 19.50
N VAL A 98 9.92 -2.32 20.57
CA VAL A 98 8.67 -1.54 20.52
C VAL A 98 8.84 -0.25 19.71
N VAL A 99 9.97 0.46 19.86
CA VAL A 99 10.28 1.63 19.01
C VAL A 99 10.34 1.21 17.54
N GLY A 100 10.93 0.06 17.22
CA GLY A 100 10.89 -0.52 15.86
C GLY A 100 9.47 -0.82 15.38
N VAL A 101 8.63 -1.42 16.22
CA VAL A 101 7.22 -1.73 15.90
C VAL A 101 6.46 -0.45 15.52
N PHE A 102 6.67 0.63 16.28
CA PHE A 102 5.99 1.90 16.06
C PHE A 102 6.71 2.87 15.13
N ALA A 103 7.83 2.47 14.51
CA ALA A 103 8.63 3.35 13.64
C ALA A 103 7.81 3.92 12.46
N LEU A 104 6.79 3.20 12.00
CA LEU A 104 5.92 3.62 10.89
C LEU A 104 4.68 4.42 11.34
N ALA A 105 4.43 4.57 12.65
CA ALA A 105 3.25 5.25 13.16
C ALA A 105 3.14 6.72 12.73
N PRO A 106 4.23 7.53 12.69
CA PRO A 106 4.15 8.91 12.21
C PRO A 106 3.70 9.02 10.75
N ALA A 107 4.23 8.15 9.87
CA ALA A 107 3.85 8.10 8.46
C ALA A 107 2.37 7.71 8.29
N LEU A 108 1.92 6.71 9.07
CA LEU A 108 0.52 6.29 9.08
C LEU A 108 -0.41 7.41 9.60
N TRP A 109 0.00 8.11 10.66
CA TRP A 109 -0.76 9.24 11.19
C TRP A 109 -0.90 10.37 10.17
N TRP A 110 0.20 10.76 9.53
CA TRP A 110 0.20 11.77 8.48
C TRP A 110 -0.68 11.37 7.29
N ALA A 111 -0.57 10.12 6.83
CA ALA A 111 -1.41 9.56 5.77
C ALA A 111 -2.91 9.60 6.16
N ARG A 112 -3.25 9.24 7.40
CA ARG A 112 -4.61 9.29 7.93
C ARG A 112 -5.18 10.71 7.93
N GLN A 113 -4.40 11.71 8.31
CA GLN A 113 -4.87 13.11 8.30
C GLN A 113 -5.26 13.56 6.87
N GLN A 114 -4.44 13.24 5.87
CA GLN A 114 -4.77 13.56 4.47
C GLN A 114 -5.98 12.78 3.97
N TYR A 115 -6.12 11.51 4.35
CA TYR A 115 -7.28 10.70 4.01
C TYR A 115 -8.57 11.29 4.61
N GLN A 116 -8.53 11.74 5.87
CA GLN A 116 -9.65 12.41 6.53
C GLN A 116 -10.01 13.74 5.88
N GLN A 117 -9.02 14.52 5.46
CA GLN A 117 -9.27 15.76 4.72
C GLN A 117 -10.03 15.47 3.42
N LEU A 118 -9.62 14.44 2.68
CA LEU A 118 -10.30 14.00 1.47
C LEU A 118 -11.75 13.56 1.77
N GLU A 119 -11.98 12.78 2.82
CA GLU A 119 -13.33 12.37 3.22
C GLU A 119 -14.24 13.54 3.55
N ARG A 120 -13.76 14.54 4.30
CA ARG A 120 -14.56 15.72 4.67
C ARG A 120 -15.00 16.50 3.44
N VAL A 121 -14.06 16.74 2.51
CA VAL A 121 -14.37 17.44 1.25
C VAL A 121 -15.43 16.67 0.44
N LEU A 122 -15.31 15.35 0.34
CA LEU A 122 -16.30 14.54 -0.36
C LEU A 122 -17.65 14.51 0.37
N ALA A 123 -17.65 14.50 1.71
CA ALA A 123 -18.87 14.53 2.52
C ALA A 123 -19.70 15.80 2.28
N GLU A 124 -19.02 16.94 2.14
CA GLU A 124 -19.64 18.25 1.91
C GLU A 124 -20.18 18.43 0.50
N LEU A 125 -19.70 17.64 -0.47
CA LEU A 125 -20.18 17.71 -1.85
C LEU A 125 -21.54 16.99 -2.01
N PRO A 126 -22.55 17.64 -2.62
CA PRO A 126 -23.78 16.97 -3.03
C PRO A 126 -23.51 15.78 -3.95
N LEU A 127 -24.24 14.68 -3.80
CA LEU A 127 -24.05 13.45 -4.58
C LEU A 127 -24.01 13.68 -6.10
N ALA A 128 -24.85 14.59 -6.60
CA ALA A 128 -24.88 14.96 -8.02
C ALA A 128 -23.57 15.61 -8.50
N GLN A 129 -22.88 16.33 -7.62
CA GLN A 129 -21.62 17.03 -7.93
C GLN A 129 -20.39 16.13 -7.78
N ARG A 130 -20.49 15.01 -7.04
CA ARG A 130 -19.38 14.07 -6.86
C ARG A 130 -18.92 13.37 -8.15
N LYS A 131 -19.72 13.48 -9.22
CA LYS A 131 -19.36 12.95 -10.55
C LYS A 131 -18.86 14.03 -11.53
N SER A 132 -18.91 15.29 -11.14
CA SER A 132 -18.55 16.41 -12.02
C SER A 132 -17.05 16.65 -11.98
N LEU A 133 -16.35 16.33 -13.08
CA LEU A 133 -14.91 16.52 -13.20
C LEU A 133 -14.48 17.97 -12.88
N PRO A 134 -15.09 19.03 -13.42
CA PRO A 134 -14.70 20.40 -13.08
C PRO A 134 -14.86 20.74 -11.59
N VAL A 135 -15.88 20.18 -10.92
CA VAL A 135 -16.10 20.40 -9.48
C VAL A 135 -15.03 19.67 -8.68
N LEU A 136 -14.81 18.38 -8.96
CA LEU A 136 -13.78 17.58 -8.29
C LEU A 136 -12.39 18.21 -8.43
N VAL A 137 -12.03 18.63 -9.64
CA VAL A 137 -10.73 19.27 -9.91
C VAL A 137 -10.55 20.52 -9.07
N ARG A 138 -11.60 21.33 -8.85
CA ARG A 138 -11.51 22.55 -8.04
C ARG A 138 -11.45 22.24 -6.55
N THR A 139 -12.29 21.33 -6.08
CA THR A 139 -12.56 21.14 -4.64
C THR A 139 -11.59 20.16 -3.96
N LEU A 140 -11.11 19.12 -4.65
CA LEU A 140 -10.31 18.07 -4.01
C LEU A 140 -8.91 18.58 -3.57
N PRO A 141 -8.39 18.17 -2.39
CA PRO A 141 -7.11 18.66 -1.88
C PRO A 141 -5.93 17.95 -2.57
N ARG A 142 -4.97 18.69 -3.15
CA ARG A 142 -3.86 18.13 -3.95
C ARG A 142 -2.75 17.55 -3.06
N THR A 143 -3.10 16.49 -2.33
CA THR A 143 -2.25 15.84 -1.35
C THR A 143 -1.64 14.55 -1.89
N TYR A 144 -0.66 14.01 -1.18
CA TYR A 144 -0.06 12.71 -1.48
C TYR A 144 -1.10 11.58 -1.44
N MET A 145 -2.02 11.63 -0.47
CA MET A 145 -3.10 10.65 -0.38
C MET A 145 -4.10 10.81 -1.53
N LEU A 146 -4.47 12.04 -1.93
CA LEU A 146 -5.33 12.22 -3.10
C LEU A 146 -4.68 11.67 -4.36
N GLU A 147 -3.39 11.91 -4.56
CA GLU A 147 -2.67 11.32 -5.71
C GLU A 147 -2.79 9.80 -5.70
N ARG A 148 -2.64 9.16 -4.54
CA ARG A 148 -2.77 7.70 -4.41
C ARG A 148 -4.18 7.19 -4.63
N VAL A 149 -5.19 7.94 -4.19
CA VAL A 149 -6.61 7.61 -4.37
C VAL A 149 -7.06 7.84 -5.80
N ALA A 150 -6.80 9.02 -6.37
CA ALA A 150 -7.07 9.30 -7.79
C ALA A 150 -6.20 8.42 -8.69
N GLY A 151 -5.03 8.02 -8.18
CA GLY A 151 -4.09 7.14 -8.82
C GLY A 151 -4.39 5.65 -8.67
N VAL A 152 -5.44 5.30 -7.97
CA VAL A 152 -5.68 3.89 -7.74
C VAL A 152 -6.15 3.25 -9.06
N ASN A 153 -5.65 2.06 -9.39
CA ASN A 153 -5.80 1.37 -10.70
C ASN A 153 -5.01 1.90 -11.89
N PHE A 154 -4.32 3.04 -11.81
CA PHE A 154 -3.28 3.30 -12.81
C PHE A 154 -1.96 2.69 -12.35
N ILE A 155 -1.14 2.38 -13.34
CA ILE A 155 0.20 1.87 -13.11
C ILE A 155 1.06 3.11 -12.76
N TYR A 156 1.15 3.46 -11.48
CA TYR A 156 1.92 4.64 -11.05
C TYR A 156 3.39 4.37 -10.81
N HIS A 157 4.19 5.29 -11.34
CA HIS A 157 5.49 5.68 -10.80
C HIS A 157 5.33 7.09 -10.22
N THR A 158 4.94 7.22 -8.95
CA THR A 158 5.03 8.53 -8.28
C THR A 158 6.52 8.85 -8.00
N SER A 159 6.94 10.10 -8.27
CA SER A 159 8.32 10.68 -8.24
C SER A 159 9.29 10.19 -7.14
N PRO A 160 10.65 10.24 -7.28
CA PRO A 160 11.53 10.19 -8.45
C PRO A 160 12.50 8.97 -8.45
N GLU A 161 12.38 7.99 -7.56
CA GLU A 161 13.39 6.91 -7.41
C GLU A 161 12.93 5.48 -7.69
N PHE A 162 11.77 5.27 -8.33
CA PHE A 162 11.27 3.91 -8.54
C PHE A 162 10.89 3.65 -9.98
N ILE A 163 11.90 3.44 -10.83
CA ILE A 163 11.80 3.03 -12.25
C ILE A 163 11.08 1.67 -12.41
N PHE A 164 10.89 0.91 -11.32
CA PHE A 164 10.45 -0.50 -11.36
C PHE A 164 9.12 -0.82 -10.65
N ASP A 165 8.44 0.14 -10.00
CA ASP A 165 7.16 -0.15 -9.33
C ASP A 165 6.00 -0.03 -10.34
N GLY A 166 5.88 -1.01 -11.22
CA GLY A 166 4.68 -1.20 -12.02
C GLY A 166 3.51 -1.68 -11.16
N TRP A 167 2.32 -1.14 -11.40
CA TRP A 167 1.02 -1.63 -10.92
C TRP A 167 0.95 -1.92 -9.40
N ARG A 168 0.36 -0.99 -8.64
CA ARG A 168 -0.17 -1.33 -7.31
C ARG A 168 -1.68 -1.44 -7.43
N PRO A 169 -2.26 -2.64 -7.43
CA PRO A 169 -3.66 -2.77 -7.06
C PRO A 169 -3.88 -2.01 -5.74
N PRO A 170 -5.07 -1.46 -5.47
CA PRO A 170 -5.41 -0.84 -4.19
C PRO A 170 -5.00 -1.69 -2.97
N LEU A 171 -4.90 -3.01 -3.16
CA LEU A 171 -4.47 -4.03 -2.21
C LEU A 171 -2.97 -3.99 -1.83
N HIS A 172 -2.09 -3.39 -2.63
CA HIS A 172 -0.63 -3.38 -2.43
C HIS A 172 -0.05 -2.02 -2.00
N ASP A 173 -0.91 -1.08 -1.60
CA ASP A 173 -0.51 0.14 -0.89
C ASP A 173 -0.93 0.04 0.59
N PRO A 174 -0.02 -0.40 1.49
CA PRO A 174 -0.37 -0.62 2.90
C PRO A 174 -0.96 0.61 3.59
N LEU A 175 -0.48 1.81 3.27
CA LEU A 175 -1.00 3.04 3.86
C LEU A 175 -2.45 3.27 3.42
N LEU A 176 -2.73 3.12 2.13
CA LEU A 176 -4.07 3.29 1.59
C LEU A 176 -5.05 2.22 2.11
N VAL A 177 -4.61 0.96 2.16
CA VAL A 177 -5.40 -0.17 2.70
C VAL A 177 -5.74 0.06 4.16
N ILE A 178 -4.77 0.44 4.99
CA ILE A 178 -4.99 0.72 6.42
C ILE A 178 -5.94 1.90 6.58
N CYS A 179 -5.69 3.02 5.89
CA CYS A 179 -6.57 4.20 5.97
C CYS A 179 -8.01 3.86 5.57
N ARG A 180 -8.20 3.16 4.44
CA ARG A 180 -9.52 2.70 3.98
C ARG A 180 -10.20 1.83 5.02
N GLN A 181 -9.50 0.86 5.58
CA GLN A 181 -10.10 -0.10 6.52
C GLN A 181 -10.43 0.55 7.86
N LEU A 182 -9.58 1.45 8.38
CA LEU A 182 -9.87 2.26 9.57
C LEU A 182 -11.10 3.16 9.38
N HIS A 183 -11.30 3.62 8.15
CA HIS A 183 -12.41 4.51 7.79
C HIS A 183 -13.60 3.75 7.15
N ARG A 184 -13.61 2.41 7.14
CA ARG A 184 -14.64 1.62 6.45
C ARG A 184 -16.07 1.95 6.91
N LYS A 185 -16.23 2.33 8.18
CA LYS A 185 -17.52 2.71 8.79
C LYS A 185 -18.04 4.08 8.34
N SER A 186 -17.20 4.98 7.81
CA SER A 186 -17.64 6.30 7.33
C SER A 186 -18.48 6.18 6.05
N GLY A 187 -18.36 5.08 5.30
CA GLY A 187 -19.20 4.73 4.14
C GLY A 187 -18.98 5.60 2.89
N LEU A 188 -18.62 6.87 3.06
CA LEU A 188 -18.51 7.90 2.02
C LEU A 188 -17.48 7.52 0.96
N LEU A 189 -16.24 7.28 1.39
CA LEU A 189 -15.21 6.84 0.46
C LEU A 189 -15.40 5.40 0.01
N ASN A 190 -16.18 4.52 0.66
CA ASN A 190 -16.40 3.18 0.11
C ASN A 190 -17.43 3.17 -1.03
N ALA A 191 -18.48 3.99 -0.96
CA ALA A 191 -19.47 4.14 -2.03
C ALA A 191 -18.91 4.93 -3.23
N ASP A 192 -18.20 6.04 -2.96
CA ASP A 192 -17.56 6.85 -3.99
C ASP A 192 -16.19 6.27 -4.42
N TYR A 193 -15.59 5.36 -3.63
CA TYR A 193 -14.44 4.55 -4.07
C TYR A 193 -14.83 3.77 -5.31
N HIS A 194 -16.01 3.17 -5.39
CA HIS A 194 -16.41 2.43 -6.59
C HIS A 194 -16.53 3.35 -7.82
N PHE A 195 -16.80 4.64 -7.64
CA PHE A 195 -16.74 5.62 -8.72
C PHE A 195 -15.29 5.98 -9.11
N LEU A 196 -14.37 6.07 -8.14
CA LEU A 196 -12.94 6.30 -8.38
C LEU A 196 -12.17 5.04 -8.82
N LEU A 197 -12.68 3.84 -8.53
CA LEU A 197 -12.03 2.54 -8.72
C LEU A 197 -12.70 1.59 -9.70
N ALA A 198 -13.96 1.80 -10.09
CA ALA A 198 -14.79 0.90 -10.92
C ALA A 198 -14.16 -0.47 -11.25
N LEU A 199 -14.07 -1.33 -10.23
CA LEU A 199 -13.57 -2.70 -10.36
C LEU A 199 -14.74 -3.59 -10.80
N ASN A 200 -15.03 -3.56 -12.09
CA ASN A 200 -15.63 -4.66 -12.85
C ASN A 200 -15.22 -4.51 -14.32
N ASP A 201 -14.69 -5.58 -14.91
CA ASP A 201 -13.97 -5.61 -16.20
C ASP A 201 -14.67 -4.92 -17.38
N SER A 202 -16.01 -4.93 -17.41
CA SER A 202 -16.79 -4.28 -18.48
C SER A 202 -17.01 -2.78 -18.26
N GLU A 203 -17.03 -2.32 -17.00
CA GLU A 203 -17.18 -0.90 -16.66
C GLU A 203 -15.82 -0.19 -16.52
N TYR A 204 -14.76 -0.93 -16.17
CA TYR A 204 -13.41 -0.41 -15.99
C TYR A 204 -12.95 0.46 -17.18
N ARG A 205 -13.18 0.02 -18.43
CA ARG A 205 -12.83 0.82 -19.64
C ARG A 205 -13.60 2.13 -19.74
N ARG A 206 -14.87 2.14 -19.32
CA ARG A 206 -15.72 3.34 -19.35
C ARG A 206 -15.24 4.36 -18.32
N TRP A 207 -14.63 3.90 -17.23
CA TRP A 207 -14.16 4.74 -16.12
C TRP A 207 -12.67 5.09 -16.17
N LEU A 208 -11.85 4.32 -16.91
CA LEU A 208 -10.43 4.58 -17.08
C LEU A 208 -10.16 5.99 -17.64
N HIS A 209 -10.90 6.41 -18.66
CA HIS A 209 -10.74 7.73 -19.27
C HIS A 209 -11.10 8.90 -18.31
N PRO A 210 -12.28 8.91 -17.65
CA PRO A 210 -12.60 9.92 -16.65
C PRO A 210 -11.59 10.01 -15.50
N SER A 211 -11.15 8.86 -14.98
CA SER A 211 -10.18 8.85 -13.88
C SER A 211 -8.80 9.37 -14.32
N LEU A 212 -8.37 9.08 -15.57
CA LEU A 212 -7.12 9.64 -16.13
C LEU A 212 -7.23 11.14 -16.32
N GLN A 213 -8.36 11.60 -16.87
CA GLN A 213 -8.64 13.03 -17.03
C GLN A 213 -8.64 13.75 -15.69
N LEU A 214 -9.26 13.16 -14.66
CA LEU A 214 -9.21 13.68 -13.29
C LEU A 214 -7.79 13.74 -12.76
N TYR A 215 -7.01 12.66 -12.90
CA TYR A 215 -5.64 12.62 -12.44
C TYR A 215 -4.77 13.69 -13.11
N HIS A 216 -4.78 13.77 -14.44
CA HIS A 216 -4.01 14.77 -15.19
C HIS A 216 -4.46 16.20 -14.88
N SER A 217 -5.75 16.42 -14.64
CA SER A 217 -6.26 17.73 -14.23
C SER A 217 -5.80 18.13 -12.82
N LEU A 218 -5.67 17.15 -11.91
CA LEU A 218 -5.21 17.39 -10.54
C LEU A 218 -3.68 17.48 -10.43
N PHE A 219 -2.96 16.74 -11.27
CA PHE A 219 -1.50 16.56 -11.21
C PHE A 219 -0.85 16.68 -12.61
N PRO A 220 -0.98 17.82 -13.31
CA PRO A 220 -0.57 17.96 -14.71
C PRO A 220 0.92 17.78 -14.95
N THR A 221 1.75 18.03 -13.94
CA THR A 221 3.21 17.88 -14.01
C THR A 221 3.69 16.46 -13.69
N ARG A 222 2.79 15.54 -13.34
CA ARG A 222 3.14 14.18 -12.93
C ARG A 222 2.92 13.21 -14.09
N PRO A 223 4.00 12.63 -14.64
CA PRO A 223 3.86 11.71 -15.76
C PRO A 223 3.17 10.44 -15.29
N VAL A 224 2.19 9.99 -16.05
CA VAL A 224 1.64 8.64 -15.91
C VAL A 224 2.48 7.75 -16.85
N LYS A 225 3.09 6.67 -16.34
CA LYS A 225 4.03 5.83 -17.10
C LYS A 225 3.33 4.61 -17.71
N ALA A 226 3.32 4.52 -19.04
CA ALA A 226 2.64 3.45 -19.79
C ALA A 226 3.52 2.27 -20.19
N ASP A 227 4.79 2.25 -19.78
CA ASP A 227 5.81 1.39 -20.41
C ASP A 227 6.28 0.23 -19.52
N CYS A 228 5.49 -0.19 -18.53
CA CYS A 228 5.88 -1.30 -17.66
C CYS A 228 5.49 -2.68 -18.25
N VAL A 229 6.10 -3.76 -17.78
CA VAL A 229 5.75 -5.14 -18.21
C VAL A 229 4.25 -5.42 -18.00
N CYS A 230 3.66 -4.87 -16.94
CA CYS A 230 2.24 -5.00 -16.63
C CYS A 230 1.34 -4.21 -17.61
N SER A 231 1.83 -3.19 -18.32
CA SER A 231 1.04 -2.46 -19.31
C SER A 231 0.80 -3.23 -20.61
N ARG A 232 1.45 -4.40 -20.76
CA ARG A 232 1.24 -5.32 -21.88
C ARG A 232 0.06 -6.27 -21.68
N ASN A 233 -0.63 -6.21 -20.54
CA ASN A 233 -1.88 -6.93 -20.32
C ASN A 233 -3.06 -6.24 -21.03
N ARG A 234 -4.23 -6.89 -21.05
CA ARG A 234 -5.43 -6.45 -21.79
C ARG A 234 -5.89 -5.03 -21.43
N ASP A 235 -5.61 -4.58 -20.22
CA ASP A 235 -6.00 -3.26 -19.68
C ASP A 235 -4.95 -2.19 -19.92
N GLY A 236 -3.67 -2.54 -19.86
CA GLY A 236 -2.56 -1.64 -20.15
C GLY A 236 -2.43 -1.24 -21.62
N LEU A 237 -2.93 -2.06 -22.55
CA LEU A 237 -3.01 -1.68 -23.97
C LEU A 237 -3.93 -0.48 -24.21
N SER A 238 -5.03 -0.37 -23.46
CA SER A 238 -5.95 0.78 -23.52
C SER A 238 -5.24 2.06 -23.08
N TYR A 239 -4.36 1.93 -22.09
CA TYR A 239 -3.55 3.01 -21.56
C TYR A 239 -2.41 3.43 -22.51
N ARG A 240 -1.71 2.47 -23.12
CA ARG A 240 -0.70 2.74 -24.15
C ARG A 240 -1.28 3.45 -25.38
N ARG A 241 -2.53 3.14 -25.75
CA ARG A 241 -3.26 3.82 -26.83
C ARG A 241 -3.66 5.25 -26.47
N TRP A 242 -3.87 5.57 -25.20
CA TRP A 242 -4.18 6.93 -24.75
C TRP A 242 -2.99 7.88 -24.92
N ASN A 243 -1.76 7.43 -24.63
CA ASN A 243 -0.52 8.19 -24.83
C ASN A 243 -0.15 8.47 -26.31
N HIS A 244 -0.99 8.10 -27.27
CA HIS A 244 -0.75 8.35 -28.69
C HIS A 244 -1.46 9.59 -29.24
N ASN A 245 -1.98 10.50 -28.41
CA ASN A 245 -2.45 11.79 -28.92
C ASN A 245 -1.24 12.67 -29.31
N PRO A 246 -1.06 13.04 -30.59
CA PRO A 246 0.14 13.74 -31.06
C PRO A 246 0.32 15.15 -30.49
N SER A 247 -0.72 15.71 -29.85
CA SER A 247 -0.74 17.05 -29.26
C SER A 247 0.07 17.18 -27.97
N ASP A 248 0.43 16.06 -27.33
CA ASP A 248 1.00 16.05 -25.97
C ASP A 248 2.52 15.82 -25.97
N ARG A 249 3.19 15.97 -27.13
CA ARG A 249 4.65 15.99 -27.21
C ARG A 249 5.14 17.45 -27.07
N PRO A 250 6.03 17.75 -26.11
CA PRO A 250 6.72 19.05 -26.08
C PRO A 250 7.61 19.24 -27.31
#